data_AF-A0A6P8GMH2-F1
#
_entry.id   AF-A0A6P8GMH2-F1
#
_cell.length_a   1.000
_cell.length_b   1.000
_cell.length_c   1.000
_cell.angle_alpha   90.00
_cell.angle_beta   90.00
_cell.angle_gamma   90.00
#
_symmetry.space_group_name_H-M   'P 1'
#
loop_
_entity.id
_entity.type
_entity.pdbx_description
1 polymer ?
#
loop_
_entity_poly.entity_id
_entity_poly.type
_entity_poly.pdbx_seq_one_letter_code
_entity_poly.pdbx_strand_id
1 'polypeptide(L)'
;MGDDLGDEWWVHGGNSGKSDEEVKKKPQGKRKPEEGEEEEEPVKQQRPVKKRKNDEEEEPVKPVKQQTPVKKKKKNDAQKEPVKENKKNTVTQKKSKQVIKQDKDAGHVEGSKKRKRKKKTITDVLASSEVKAGVPEDLQKVLQAHLSSTRSVIEQEELVLQDSSFLTCNDLTHTLSSYMKQVCPKWAKVQKRHTVKQSLVILIACSSALRALELMKQLVAFKGEAKILKLFARHIKVEKQIQLLSNIVAHIGVGTPARITELIQKDGLSLEAVKYLILDWNWRDQKCRRMVDVPEVKVEMFKLLESGILPRCRDGDTKIGLF
;
A
#
# COMPACT_ATOMS: atom_id res chain seq x y z
N MET A 1 17.35 29.36 4.45
CA MET A 1 15.88 29.32 4.60
C MET A 1 15.47 27.87 4.76
N GLY A 2 14.38 27.60 5.48
CA GLY A 2 13.83 26.26 5.64
C GLY A 2 12.41 26.24 5.11
N ASP A 3 12.12 25.29 4.22
CA ASP A 3 10.79 25.08 3.66
C ASP A 3 10.06 24.04 4.51
N ASP A 4 9.39 24.55 5.56
CA ASP A 4 8.50 23.77 6.40
C ASP A 4 7.15 23.59 5.68
N LEU A 5 6.98 22.45 5.01
CA LEU A 5 5.76 22.09 4.27
C LEU A 5 5.01 20.98 5.04
N GLY A 6 4.00 21.40 5.81
CA GLY A 6 3.36 20.60 6.84
C GLY A 6 2.53 19.39 6.37
N ASP A 7 2.26 18.48 7.31
CA ASP A 7 1.58 17.18 7.14
C ASP A 7 0.04 17.29 6.90
N GLU A 8 -0.49 18.46 6.54
CA GLU A 8 -1.94 18.80 6.54
C GLU A 8 -2.70 18.45 5.24
N TRP A 9 -2.42 17.29 4.62
CA TRP A 9 -3.11 16.83 3.40
C TRP A 9 -3.82 15.47 3.53
N TRP A 10 -3.92 14.92 4.74
CA TRP A 10 -4.35 13.53 4.95
C TRP A 10 -5.79 13.31 5.44
N VAL A 11 -6.49 14.34 5.94
CA VAL A 11 -7.85 14.19 6.49
C VAL A 11 -8.76 15.39 6.16
N HIS A 12 -9.54 15.26 5.08
CA HIS A 12 -10.79 16.02 4.94
C HIS A 12 -11.95 15.08 4.55
N GLY A 13 -12.82 14.81 5.51
CA GLY A 13 -14.18 14.36 5.25
C GLY A 13 -15.09 15.58 5.25
N GLY A 14 -15.73 15.89 4.13
CA GLY A 14 -16.68 16.99 4.03
C GLY A 14 -18.04 16.59 4.58
N ASN A 15 -18.40 17.09 5.77
CA ASN A 15 -19.78 17.15 6.24
C ASN A 15 -20.16 18.62 6.42
N SER A 16 -21.03 19.13 5.56
CA SER A 16 -21.47 20.54 5.55
C SER A 16 -22.99 20.61 5.66
N GLY A 17 -23.49 20.68 6.90
CA GLY A 17 -24.89 20.95 7.18
C GLY A 17 -25.14 22.46 7.36
N LYS A 18 -26.04 23.00 6.54
CA LYS A 18 -26.85 24.20 6.79
C LYS A 18 -28.21 23.91 6.15
N SER A 19 -29.31 23.80 6.90
CA SER A 19 -30.01 24.83 7.70
C SER A 19 -30.78 25.81 6.80
N ASP A 20 -32.08 25.55 6.66
CA ASP A 20 -33.08 26.58 6.42
C ASP A 20 -34.23 26.37 7.41
N GLU A 21 -34.95 27.45 7.70
CA GLU A 21 -35.87 27.59 8.82
C GLU A 21 -37.26 27.98 8.31
N GLU A 22 -38.31 27.22 8.66
CA GLU A 22 -39.67 27.72 8.51
C GLU A 22 -40.58 27.30 9.68
N VAL A 23 -41.36 28.26 10.19
CA VAL A 23 -42.16 28.13 11.40
C VAL A 23 -43.56 28.69 11.16
N LYS A 24 -44.61 27.85 11.23
CA LYS A 24 -45.92 28.24 11.83
C LYS A 24 -46.99 27.14 11.97
N LYS A 25 -47.87 27.40 12.95
CA LYS A 25 -49.27 26.95 13.13
C LYS A 25 -49.57 25.47 13.46
N LYS A 26 -49.87 25.24 14.76
CA LYS A 26 -51.05 24.45 15.18
C LYS A 26 -52.33 25.28 15.03
N PRO A 27 -53.52 24.64 15.09
CA PRO A 27 -54.40 24.90 16.25
C PRO A 27 -54.87 23.60 16.97
N GLN A 28 -55.78 23.71 17.95
CA GLN A 28 -56.15 22.66 18.92
C GLN A 28 -57.65 22.29 18.90
N GLY A 29 -57.96 21.11 19.48
CA GLY A 29 -59.28 20.75 20.04
C GLY A 29 -60.11 19.81 19.17
N LYS A 30 -61.10 19.06 19.68
CA LYS A 30 -61.66 18.71 21.03
C LYS A 30 -62.42 17.36 20.79
N ARG A 31 -62.62 16.38 21.69
CA ARG A 31 -63.13 16.34 23.08
C ARG A 31 -62.97 14.90 23.68
N LYS A 32 -63.51 14.65 24.88
CA LYS A 32 -63.59 13.40 25.71
C LYS A 32 -65.10 13.01 25.89
N PRO A 33 -65.56 12.00 26.68
CA PRO A 33 -64.97 10.76 27.27
C PRO A 33 -65.91 9.49 27.21
N GLU A 34 -65.50 8.38 27.86
CA GLU A 34 -66.25 7.34 28.65
C GLU A 34 -65.14 6.43 29.28
N GLU A 35 -64.98 6.12 30.58
CA GLU A 35 -65.79 5.40 31.62
C GLU A 35 -65.65 3.85 31.55
N GLY A 36 -65.40 3.05 32.62
CA GLY A 36 -65.13 3.25 34.08
C GLY A 36 -63.76 2.67 34.57
N GLU A 37 -63.33 2.71 35.85
CA GLU A 37 -63.77 1.99 37.10
C GLU A 37 -63.26 0.50 37.15
N GLU A 38 -62.65 -0.09 38.21
CA GLU A 38 -62.33 0.21 39.64
C GLU A 38 -60.84 -0.19 39.97
N GLU A 39 -60.11 0.44 40.92
CA GLU A 39 -59.71 0.03 42.32
C GLU A 39 -58.96 -1.33 42.49
N GLU A 40 -58.00 -1.57 43.41
CA GLU A 40 -57.41 -0.83 44.56
C GLU A 40 -55.85 -0.87 44.58
N GLU A 41 -55.21 0.04 45.32
CA GLU A 41 -53.94 -0.19 46.07
C GLU A 41 -53.92 0.72 47.32
N PRO A 42 -53.43 0.27 48.49
CA PRO A 42 -52.41 1.10 49.16
C PRO A 42 -51.42 0.37 50.10
N VAL A 43 -50.22 0.97 50.32
CA VAL A 43 -49.73 1.52 51.63
C VAL A 43 -48.18 1.62 51.70
N LYS A 44 -47.68 2.88 51.68
CA LYS A 44 -46.69 3.56 52.58
C LYS A 44 -45.46 2.78 53.12
N GLN A 45 -44.25 3.32 53.33
CA GLN A 45 -43.60 4.66 53.19
C GLN A 45 -42.05 4.45 53.40
N GLN A 46 -41.11 5.36 53.70
CA GLN A 46 -41.05 6.78 54.11
C GLN A 46 -39.69 7.44 53.70
N ARG A 47 -39.24 8.47 54.43
CA ARG A 47 -37.86 9.03 54.52
C ARG A 47 -37.60 9.45 55.97
N PRO A 48 -36.36 9.80 56.36
CA PRO A 48 -36.18 11.13 56.97
C PRO A 48 -34.96 11.92 56.43
N VAL A 49 -34.74 13.12 56.99
CA VAL A 49 -33.81 14.17 56.50
C VAL A 49 -33.29 15.01 57.69
N LYS A 50 -32.01 15.49 57.71
CA LYS A 50 -31.59 16.86 58.15
C LYS A 50 -30.06 17.15 58.26
N LYS A 51 -29.64 18.20 57.54
CA LYS A 51 -28.77 19.37 57.89
C LYS A 51 -27.63 19.31 58.94
N ARG A 52 -26.46 19.84 58.53
CA ARG A 52 -25.58 20.91 59.14
C ARG A 52 -24.49 21.26 58.06
N LYS A 53 -23.96 22.48 57.79
CA LYS A 53 -23.49 23.67 58.55
C LYS A 53 -22.31 23.38 59.50
N ASN A 54 -21.21 24.14 59.58
CA ASN A 54 -20.93 25.50 59.10
C ASN A 54 -19.61 25.58 58.26
N ASP A 55 -18.95 26.75 58.16
CA ASP A 55 -18.63 27.45 56.90
C ASP A 55 -17.16 28.07 56.99
N GLU A 56 -16.62 28.80 55.97
CA GLU A 56 -15.31 29.58 55.93
C GLU A 56 -13.96 28.78 55.79
N GLU A 57 -12.78 29.26 55.33
CA GLU A 57 -12.15 30.60 55.04
C GLU A 57 -11.42 30.70 53.62
N GLU A 58 -10.72 31.82 53.37
CA GLU A 58 -10.24 32.39 52.07
C GLU A 58 -8.86 31.93 51.49
N GLU A 59 -8.54 32.47 50.29
CA GLU A 59 -7.24 32.41 49.58
C GLU A 59 -6.19 33.40 50.18
N PRO A 60 -4.86 33.27 49.91
CA PRO A 60 -4.30 34.18 48.88
C PRO A 60 -3.04 33.75 48.09
N VAL A 61 -3.11 33.85 46.75
CA VAL A 61 -2.31 34.77 45.90
C VAL A 61 -0.75 34.74 45.95
N LYS A 62 -0.13 33.97 45.01
CA LYS A 62 0.93 34.42 44.03
C LYS A 62 2.35 34.84 44.57
N PRO A 63 3.33 35.35 43.75
CA PRO A 63 3.87 34.88 42.43
C PRO A 63 5.43 34.96 42.22
N VAL A 64 5.89 34.51 41.02
CA VAL A 64 6.96 35.09 40.14
C VAL A 64 8.46 35.00 40.51
N LYS A 65 9.24 34.42 39.56
CA LYS A 65 10.50 34.90 38.92
C LYS A 65 11.01 33.80 37.96
N GLN A 66 10.99 33.94 36.63
CA GLN A 66 11.83 34.81 35.78
C GLN A 66 13.30 34.94 36.22
N GLN A 67 14.21 34.33 35.45
CA GLN A 67 15.54 34.89 35.11
C GLN A 67 16.27 34.14 33.98
N THR A 68 16.46 34.83 32.87
CA THR A 68 17.75 34.93 32.15
C THR A 68 18.15 36.42 32.24
N PRO A 69 19.36 36.93 31.85
CA PRO A 69 20.36 36.33 30.95
C PRO A 69 21.85 36.61 31.35
N VAL A 70 22.76 36.66 30.35
CA VAL A 70 24.14 37.22 30.34
C VAL A 70 25.28 36.28 30.80
N LYS A 71 26.54 36.34 30.29
CA LYS A 71 27.16 36.43 28.91
C LYS A 71 28.69 36.68 29.06
N LYS A 72 29.50 36.21 28.09
CA LYS A 72 30.95 36.53 27.83
C LYS A 72 31.93 35.92 28.87
N LYS A 73 33.20 35.57 28.54
CA LYS A 73 34.14 35.95 27.46
C LYS A 73 34.57 34.69 26.64
N LYS A 74 34.94 34.66 25.36
CA LYS A 74 35.37 35.62 24.30
C LYS A 74 36.86 36.06 24.27
N LYS A 75 37.63 35.49 23.33
CA LYS A 75 38.63 36.07 22.39
C LYS A 75 38.83 35.05 21.24
N ASN A 76 38.76 35.38 19.93
CA ASN A 76 39.65 36.18 19.04
C ASN A 76 40.94 35.39 18.64
N ASP A 77 41.48 35.44 17.41
CA ASP A 77 41.21 36.31 16.23
C ASP A 77 41.71 35.74 14.86
N ALA A 78 41.46 36.49 13.76
CA ALA A 78 42.14 36.52 12.42
C ALA A 78 42.37 35.20 11.64
N GLN A 79 41.91 35.02 10.39
CA GLN A 79 42.26 35.68 9.10
C GLN A 79 43.73 35.55 8.62
N LYS A 80 43.95 34.83 7.50
CA LYS A 80 44.60 35.35 6.26
C LYS A 80 44.78 34.31 5.13
N GLU A 81 44.26 34.67 3.95
CA GLU A 81 44.94 34.47 2.65
C GLU A 81 45.89 35.69 2.40
N PRO A 82 46.81 35.76 1.40
CA PRO A 82 46.72 35.15 0.06
C PRO A 82 48.01 34.63 -0.66
N VAL A 83 47.78 33.77 -1.66
CA VAL A 83 48.38 33.72 -3.03
C VAL A 83 49.89 34.03 -3.24
N LYS A 84 50.64 33.06 -3.82
CA LYS A 84 51.35 33.23 -5.13
C LYS A 84 51.92 31.94 -5.76
N GLU A 85 52.29 32.04 -7.04
CA GLU A 85 52.51 30.97 -8.01
C GLU A 85 53.89 30.27 -7.94
N ASN A 86 54.00 29.05 -8.47
CA ASN A 86 54.79 28.86 -9.69
C ASN A 86 54.49 27.56 -10.48
N LYS A 87 54.91 27.54 -11.76
CA LYS A 87 54.79 26.39 -12.69
C LYS A 87 56.10 25.57 -12.72
N LYS A 88 55.99 24.25 -12.88
CA LYS A 88 56.67 23.54 -13.99
C LYS A 88 56.16 22.11 -14.22
N ASN A 89 56.29 21.69 -15.48
CA ASN A 89 55.95 20.35 -15.96
C ASN A 89 56.95 19.30 -15.48
N THR A 90 56.54 18.02 -15.46
CA THR A 90 57.20 16.95 -16.26
C THR A 90 56.18 15.83 -16.50
N VAL A 91 56.25 15.18 -17.66
CA VAL A 91 55.33 14.11 -18.09
C VAL A 91 56.08 12.79 -18.17
N THR A 92 55.59 11.76 -17.48
CA THR A 92 56.08 10.37 -17.61
C THR A 92 54.95 9.40 -17.97
N GLN A 93 54.70 9.34 -19.28
CA GLN A 93 54.72 8.12 -20.10
C GLN A 93 53.82 6.92 -19.72
N LYS A 94 52.67 6.84 -20.40
CA LYS A 94 52.03 5.55 -20.72
C LYS A 94 52.85 4.83 -21.81
N LYS A 95 53.29 3.58 -21.57
CA LYS A 95 53.94 2.75 -22.61
C LYS A 95 52.92 1.94 -23.41
N SER A 96 52.51 2.47 -24.57
CA SER A 96 51.84 1.69 -25.63
C SER A 96 52.87 0.90 -26.43
N LYS A 97 52.74 -0.43 -26.52
CA LYS A 97 53.54 -1.24 -27.45
C LYS A 97 53.10 -0.97 -28.89
N GLN A 98 54.05 -0.65 -29.77
CA GLN A 98 53.80 -0.49 -31.20
C GLN A 98 53.67 -1.85 -31.90
N VAL A 99 52.91 -1.88 -32.99
CA VAL A 99 52.82 -3.01 -33.93
C VAL A 99 53.75 -2.72 -35.11
N ILE A 100 54.55 -3.71 -35.49
CA ILE A 100 55.42 -3.62 -36.69
C ILE A 100 54.55 -3.88 -37.93
N LYS A 101 54.67 -3.01 -38.94
CA LYS A 101 54.20 -3.30 -40.30
C LYS A 101 55.29 -4.01 -41.10
N GLN A 102 54.91 -5.02 -41.86
CA GLN A 102 55.56 -5.38 -43.13
C GLN A 102 54.47 -5.75 -44.13
N ASP A 103 54.50 -5.13 -45.30
CA ASP A 103 53.56 -5.40 -46.38
C ASP A 103 54.15 -6.47 -47.32
N LYS A 104 53.33 -7.46 -47.72
CA LYS A 104 53.53 -8.27 -48.93
C LYS A 104 52.19 -8.57 -49.59
N ASP A 105 52.25 -8.71 -50.91
CA ASP A 105 51.12 -8.72 -51.85
C ASP A 105 50.67 -10.14 -52.25
N ALA A 106 49.59 -10.20 -53.03
CA ALA A 106 48.96 -11.34 -53.72
C ALA A 106 48.11 -12.31 -52.89
N GLY A 107 46.84 -12.51 -53.31
CA GLY A 107 45.94 -13.55 -52.79
C GLY A 107 44.45 -13.19 -52.81
N HIS A 108 43.78 -13.30 -53.97
CA HIS A 108 42.32 -13.09 -54.08
C HIS A 108 41.54 -14.35 -53.66
N VAL A 109 40.76 -14.26 -52.57
CA VAL A 109 39.64 -15.17 -52.25
C VAL A 109 38.53 -14.40 -51.54
N GLU A 110 37.29 -14.47 -52.04
CA GLU A 110 36.13 -13.85 -51.37
C GLU A 110 35.64 -14.65 -50.16
N GLY A 111 36.28 -14.44 -49.01
CA GLY A 111 35.84 -14.98 -47.72
C GLY A 111 34.55 -14.33 -47.20
N SER A 112 33.41 -14.98 -47.44
CA SER A 112 32.08 -14.46 -47.03
C SER A 112 32.03 -14.02 -45.56
N LYS A 113 31.76 -12.72 -45.32
CA LYS A 113 31.62 -12.14 -43.98
C LYS A 113 30.33 -12.63 -43.31
N LYS A 114 30.34 -13.82 -42.70
CA LYS A 114 29.27 -14.33 -41.84
C LYS A 114 28.89 -13.26 -40.80
N ARG A 115 27.75 -12.59 -41.02
CA ARG A 115 27.17 -11.61 -40.08
C ARG A 115 27.02 -12.30 -38.72
N LYS A 116 27.87 -11.94 -37.74
CA LYS A 116 27.75 -12.43 -36.36
C LYS A 116 26.33 -12.12 -35.88
N ARG A 117 25.49 -13.16 -35.76
CA ARG A 117 24.13 -13.02 -35.20
C ARG A 117 24.27 -12.40 -33.81
N LYS A 118 23.87 -11.13 -33.67
CA LYS A 118 23.77 -10.50 -32.34
C LYS A 118 22.83 -11.38 -31.51
N LYS A 119 23.32 -11.94 -30.41
CA LYS A 119 22.50 -12.74 -29.50
C LYS A 119 21.41 -11.80 -28.96
N LYS A 120 20.14 -12.07 -29.29
CA LYS A 120 19.00 -11.28 -28.77
C LYS A 120 19.12 -11.17 -27.25
N THR A 121 18.94 -9.98 -26.71
CA THR A 121 18.82 -9.79 -25.26
C THR A 121 17.50 -10.38 -24.77
N ILE A 122 17.38 -10.62 -23.47
CA ILE A 122 16.13 -11.12 -22.87
C ILE A 122 14.98 -10.14 -23.15
N THR A 123 15.25 -8.83 -23.11
CA THR A 123 14.31 -7.77 -23.49
C THR A 123 13.89 -7.86 -24.96
N ASP A 124 14.81 -8.07 -25.90
CA ASP A 124 14.45 -8.24 -27.33
C ASP A 124 13.56 -9.47 -27.57
N VAL A 125 13.75 -10.55 -26.79
CA VAL A 125 12.91 -11.75 -26.88
C VAL A 125 11.52 -11.47 -26.32
N LEU A 126 11.43 -10.89 -25.11
CA LEU A 126 10.15 -10.55 -24.46
C LEU A 126 9.35 -9.51 -25.25
N ALA A 127 10.01 -8.54 -25.87
CA ALA A 127 9.38 -7.55 -26.76
C ALA A 127 8.90 -8.16 -28.09
N SER A 128 9.47 -9.29 -28.51
CA SER A 128 9.02 -10.06 -29.69
C SER A 128 8.02 -11.19 -29.35
N SER A 129 7.60 -11.32 -28.09
CA SER A 129 6.55 -12.24 -27.67
C SER A 129 5.19 -11.59 -27.78
N GLU A 130 4.19 -12.35 -28.23
CA GLU A 130 2.80 -11.93 -28.15
C GLU A 130 2.37 -11.67 -26.69
N VAL A 131 1.51 -10.68 -26.49
CA VAL A 131 1.01 -10.29 -25.16
C VAL A 131 -0.21 -11.13 -24.82
N LYS A 132 0.03 -12.39 -24.42
CA LYS A 132 -1.02 -13.26 -23.89
C LYS A 132 -1.43 -12.80 -22.48
N ALA A 133 -2.74 -12.76 -22.21
CA ALA A 133 -3.29 -12.67 -20.87
C ALA A 133 -2.85 -13.85 -19.98
N GLY A 134 -2.62 -13.57 -18.70
CA GLY A 134 -2.38 -14.58 -17.67
C GLY A 134 -3.63 -15.39 -17.35
N VAL A 135 -3.46 -16.70 -17.25
CA VAL A 135 -4.51 -17.68 -16.93
C VAL A 135 -4.13 -18.46 -15.65
N PRO A 136 -5.08 -19.09 -14.93
CA PRO A 136 -4.81 -19.74 -13.64
C PRO A 136 -3.66 -20.77 -13.69
N GLU A 137 -3.58 -21.50 -14.79
CA GLU A 137 -2.57 -22.52 -15.05
C GLU A 137 -1.17 -21.91 -15.19
N ASP A 138 -1.04 -20.63 -15.57
CA ASP A 138 0.24 -19.95 -15.58
C ASP A 138 0.72 -19.66 -14.15
N LEU A 139 -0.18 -19.27 -13.23
CA LEU A 139 0.19 -19.14 -11.81
C LEU A 139 0.53 -20.51 -11.21
N GLN A 140 -0.32 -21.53 -11.44
CA GLN A 140 -0.08 -22.89 -10.95
C GLN A 140 1.29 -23.44 -11.41
N LYS A 141 1.65 -23.30 -12.69
CA LYS A 141 2.96 -23.74 -13.22
C LYS A 141 4.13 -23.05 -12.53
N VAL A 142 4.08 -21.73 -12.35
CA VAL A 142 5.20 -20.98 -11.73
C VAL A 142 5.26 -21.26 -10.21
N LEU A 143 4.12 -21.51 -9.56
CA LEU A 143 4.04 -21.93 -8.15
C LEU A 143 4.61 -23.34 -7.97
N GLN A 144 4.14 -24.34 -8.73
CA GLN A 144 4.63 -25.72 -8.69
C GLN A 144 6.16 -25.79 -8.93
N ALA A 145 6.67 -25.01 -9.90
CA ALA A 145 8.10 -24.93 -10.21
C ALA A 145 8.93 -24.17 -9.17
N HIS A 146 8.31 -23.38 -8.29
CA HIS A 146 8.99 -22.79 -7.13
C HIS A 146 9.00 -23.76 -5.95
N LEU A 147 7.87 -24.39 -5.67
CA LEU A 147 7.71 -25.37 -4.58
C LEU A 147 8.60 -26.60 -4.80
N SER A 148 8.73 -27.08 -6.04
CA SER A 148 9.66 -28.17 -6.40
C SER A 148 11.14 -27.87 -6.12
N SER A 149 11.51 -26.62 -5.86
CA SER A 149 12.86 -26.20 -5.47
C SER A 149 13.01 -25.86 -3.98
N THR A 150 11.92 -25.93 -3.20
CA THR A 150 11.83 -25.37 -1.84
C THR A 150 11.19 -26.33 -0.82
N ARG A 151 10.34 -27.26 -1.26
CA ARG A 151 9.46 -28.09 -0.40
C ARG A 151 9.62 -29.57 -0.67
N SER A 152 9.16 -30.39 0.29
CA SER A 152 9.04 -31.83 0.14
C SER A 152 7.89 -32.23 -0.79
N VAL A 153 7.93 -33.45 -1.33
CA VAL A 153 6.92 -33.98 -2.28
C VAL A 153 5.52 -34.00 -1.66
N ILE A 154 5.39 -34.21 -0.34
CA ILE A 154 4.10 -34.28 0.36
C ILE A 154 3.45 -32.90 0.49
N GLU A 155 4.23 -31.88 0.88
CA GLU A 155 3.77 -30.47 0.88
C GLU A 155 3.37 -30.01 -0.53
N GLN A 156 3.95 -30.61 -1.56
CA GLN A 156 3.75 -30.26 -2.96
C GLN A 156 2.34 -30.57 -3.47
N GLU A 157 1.69 -31.62 -2.95
CA GLU A 157 0.32 -32.00 -3.30
C GLU A 157 -0.74 -31.10 -2.62
N GLU A 158 -0.46 -30.63 -1.39
CA GLU A 158 -1.37 -29.78 -0.60
C GLU A 158 -1.52 -28.34 -1.14
N LEU A 159 -0.68 -27.96 -2.12
CA LEU A 159 -0.53 -26.60 -2.65
C LEU A 159 -1.11 -26.40 -4.06
N VAL A 160 -1.83 -27.38 -4.60
CA VAL A 160 -2.58 -27.25 -5.86
C VAL A 160 -3.87 -26.45 -5.60
N LEU A 161 -3.91 -25.20 -6.07
CA LEU A 161 -5.11 -24.36 -6.02
C LEU A 161 -6.15 -24.84 -7.03
N GLN A 162 -7.34 -25.21 -6.55
CA GLN A 162 -8.50 -25.47 -7.40
C GLN A 162 -8.93 -24.22 -8.18
N ASP A 163 -9.53 -24.38 -9.36
CA ASP A 163 -10.05 -23.29 -10.20
C ASP A 163 -11.09 -22.41 -9.46
N SER A 164 -11.79 -23.00 -8.50
CA SER A 164 -12.70 -22.31 -7.57
C SER A 164 -11.99 -21.20 -6.75
N SER A 165 -10.68 -21.30 -6.53
CA SER A 165 -9.83 -20.30 -5.87
C SER A 165 -9.57 -19.06 -6.74
N PHE A 166 -9.85 -19.12 -8.04
CA PHE A 166 -9.54 -18.05 -8.97
C PHE A 166 -10.76 -17.18 -9.27
N LEU A 167 -10.48 -15.93 -9.66
CA LEU A 167 -11.43 -15.03 -10.29
C LEU A 167 -11.34 -15.19 -11.81
N THR A 168 -12.37 -14.74 -12.53
CA THR A 168 -12.29 -14.50 -13.98
C THR A 168 -11.01 -13.70 -14.28
N CYS A 169 -10.20 -14.14 -15.24
CA CYS A 169 -8.95 -13.46 -15.57
C CYS A 169 -9.19 -12.23 -16.46
N ASN A 170 -8.33 -11.22 -16.36
CA ASN A 170 -8.37 -10.09 -17.28
C ASN A 170 -7.80 -10.49 -18.64
N ASP A 171 -8.63 -10.47 -19.68
CA ASP A 171 -8.29 -10.75 -21.09
C ASP A 171 -7.56 -9.57 -21.79
N LEU A 172 -7.03 -8.63 -21.01
CA LEU A 172 -6.45 -7.34 -21.41
C LEU A 172 -7.46 -6.28 -21.89
N THR A 173 -8.76 -6.59 -22.03
CA THR A 173 -9.75 -5.59 -22.45
C THR A 173 -10.18 -4.66 -21.31
N HIS A 174 -10.07 -5.09 -20.05
CA HIS A 174 -10.56 -4.34 -18.91
C HIS A 174 -9.51 -3.44 -18.27
N THR A 175 -9.88 -2.18 -18.04
CA THR A 175 -9.19 -1.30 -17.06
C THR A 175 -9.43 -1.83 -15.64
N LEU A 176 -8.57 -1.49 -14.68
CA LEU A 176 -8.69 -2.01 -13.31
C LEU A 176 -10.06 -1.71 -12.67
N SER A 177 -10.63 -0.52 -12.88
CA SER A 177 -11.99 -0.20 -12.41
C SER A 177 -13.09 -1.02 -13.08
N SER A 178 -12.90 -1.44 -14.34
CA SER A 178 -13.85 -2.33 -15.04
C SER A 178 -13.73 -3.75 -14.51
N TYR A 179 -12.50 -4.26 -14.42
CA TYR A 179 -12.20 -5.60 -13.90
C TYR A 179 -12.69 -5.76 -12.46
N MET A 180 -12.45 -4.77 -11.59
CA MET A 180 -12.97 -4.78 -10.21
C MET A 180 -14.50 -4.74 -10.14
N LYS A 181 -15.20 -4.11 -11.09
CA LYS A 181 -16.68 -4.18 -11.17
C LYS A 181 -17.17 -5.56 -11.60
N GLN A 182 -16.46 -6.23 -12.50
CA GLN A 182 -16.75 -7.60 -12.95
C GLN A 182 -16.56 -8.63 -11.82
N VAL A 183 -15.44 -8.59 -11.10
CA VAL A 183 -15.12 -9.59 -10.05
C VAL A 183 -15.69 -9.25 -8.67
N CYS A 184 -16.02 -7.98 -8.40
CA CYS A 184 -16.67 -7.51 -7.16
C CYS A 184 -17.99 -6.76 -7.43
N PRO A 185 -18.99 -7.37 -8.11
CA PRO A 185 -20.19 -6.64 -8.59
C PRO A 185 -21.07 -6.07 -7.47
N LYS A 186 -20.94 -6.58 -6.23
CA LYS A 186 -21.68 -6.10 -5.05
C LYS A 186 -20.83 -5.17 -4.16
N TRP A 187 -19.79 -4.52 -4.70
CA TRP A 187 -18.82 -3.71 -3.95
C TRP A 187 -19.44 -2.65 -3.02
N ALA A 188 -20.54 -2.01 -3.41
CA ALA A 188 -21.24 -1.04 -2.56
C ALA A 188 -21.78 -1.64 -1.25
N LYS A 189 -22.22 -2.91 -1.25
CA LYS A 189 -22.64 -3.65 -0.05
C LYS A 189 -21.45 -4.26 0.70
N VAL A 190 -20.40 -4.66 -0.03
CA VAL A 190 -19.17 -5.21 0.55
C VAL A 190 -18.43 -4.14 1.37
N GLN A 191 -18.23 -2.94 0.82
CA GLN A 191 -17.52 -1.87 1.54
C GLN A 191 -18.27 -1.45 2.81
N LYS A 192 -19.60 -1.28 2.75
CA LYS A 192 -20.42 -0.88 3.91
C LYS A 192 -20.56 -1.95 5.01
N ARG A 193 -20.21 -3.21 4.72
CA ARG A 193 -20.12 -4.30 5.71
C ARG A 193 -18.73 -4.40 6.35
N HIS A 194 -17.69 -3.81 5.75
CA HIS A 194 -16.33 -3.91 6.27
C HIS A 194 -16.06 -2.90 7.38
N THR A 195 -15.93 -3.39 8.61
CA THR A 195 -15.63 -2.60 9.81
C THR A 195 -14.32 -3.02 10.50
N VAL A 196 -13.65 -4.06 9.98
CA VAL A 196 -12.49 -4.68 10.62
C VAL A 196 -11.24 -3.79 10.44
N LYS A 197 -10.61 -3.43 11.55
CA LYS A 197 -9.31 -2.73 11.59
C LYS A 197 -8.16 -3.71 11.34
N GLN A 198 -7.00 -3.21 10.92
CA GLN A 198 -5.84 -4.04 10.53
C GLN A 198 -6.10 -5.08 9.43
N SER A 199 -7.28 -5.13 8.81
CA SER A 199 -7.59 -6.04 7.70
C SER A 199 -8.20 -5.28 6.52
N LEU A 200 -8.03 -5.83 5.33
CA LEU A 200 -8.45 -5.24 4.05
C LEU A 200 -9.32 -6.25 3.30
N VAL A 201 -10.23 -5.80 2.44
CA VAL A 201 -11.09 -6.72 1.65
C VAL A 201 -10.41 -7.14 0.35
N ILE A 202 -9.75 -6.18 -0.30
CA ILE A 202 -9.01 -6.38 -1.55
C ILE A 202 -7.54 -6.02 -1.30
N LEU A 203 -6.63 -6.94 -1.62
CA LEU A 203 -5.21 -6.68 -1.76
C LEU A 203 -4.85 -6.66 -3.25
N ILE A 204 -4.04 -5.69 -3.67
CA ILE A 204 -3.49 -5.61 -5.03
C ILE A 204 -1.97 -5.58 -4.91
N ALA A 205 -1.33 -6.63 -5.40
CA ALA A 205 0.12 -6.80 -5.40
C ALA A 205 0.69 -6.52 -6.81
N CYS A 206 1.70 -5.67 -6.88
CA CYS A 206 2.31 -5.24 -8.13
C CYS A 206 3.84 -5.09 -8.02
N SER A 207 4.49 -4.96 -9.17
CA SER A 207 5.96 -5.00 -9.30
C SER A 207 6.72 -3.83 -8.65
N SER A 208 6.09 -2.67 -8.45
CA SER A 208 6.78 -1.46 -7.99
C SER A 208 5.89 -0.42 -7.32
N ALA A 209 6.49 0.42 -6.48
CA ALA A 209 5.83 1.56 -5.85
C ALA A 209 5.31 2.62 -6.84
N LEU A 210 5.90 2.73 -8.03
CA LEU A 210 5.37 3.61 -9.09
C LEU A 210 4.08 3.03 -9.67
N ARG A 211 4.11 1.74 -10.02
CA ARG A 211 2.96 1.00 -10.55
C ARG A 211 1.79 0.96 -9.56
N ALA A 212 2.06 0.81 -8.26
CA ALA A 212 1.06 0.91 -7.21
C ALA A 212 0.29 2.25 -7.25
N LEU A 213 0.97 3.37 -7.53
CA LEU A 213 0.34 4.69 -7.64
C LEU A 213 -0.50 4.84 -8.92
N GLU A 214 -0.16 4.16 -10.01
CA GLU A 214 -1.00 4.09 -11.21
C GLU A 214 -2.29 3.32 -10.96
N LEU A 215 -2.17 2.11 -10.38
CA LEU A 215 -3.30 1.25 -10.02
C LEU A 215 -4.27 1.99 -9.08
N MET A 216 -3.74 2.69 -8.07
CA MET A 216 -4.55 3.55 -7.19
C MET A 216 -5.34 4.64 -7.93
N LYS A 217 -4.76 5.28 -8.96
CA LYS A 217 -5.49 6.25 -9.80
C LYS A 217 -6.59 5.57 -10.60
N GLN A 218 -6.33 4.38 -11.15
CA GLN A 218 -7.34 3.62 -11.89
C GLN A 218 -8.50 3.15 -11.01
N LEU A 219 -8.31 2.94 -9.71
CA LEU A 219 -9.37 2.54 -8.76
C LEU A 219 -10.37 3.65 -8.38
N VAL A 220 -10.11 4.92 -8.74
CA VAL A 220 -10.97 6.05 -8.32
C VAL A 220 -12.42 5.87 -8.79
N ALA A 221 -12.64 5.32 -9.98
CA ALA A 221 -13.96 5.03 -10.55
C ALA A 221 -14.63 3.73 -10.06
N PHE A 222 -13.99 3.02 -9.12
CA PHE A 222 -14.50 1.81 -8.46
C PHE A 222 -14.73 2.01 -6.95
N LYS A 223 -13.81 2.70 -6.26
CA LYS A 223 -13.75 2.70 -4.79
C LYS A 223 -15.04 3.15 -4.09
N GLY A 224 -15.73 4.19 -4.59
CA GLY A 224 -16.82 4.84 -3.87
C GLY A 224 -16.33 5.54 -2.59
N GLU A 225 -17.00 5.28 -1.46
CA GLU A 225 -16.64 5.78 -0.12
C GLU A 225 -15.39 5.08 0.44
N ALA A 226 -15.07 3.87 -0.06
CA ALA A 226 -13.99 3.02 0.43
C ALA A 226 -12.60 3.70 0.46
N LYS A 227 -11.86 3.43 1.55
CA LYS A 227 -10.49 3.92 1.77
C LYS A 227 -9.46 2.98 1.15
N ILE A 228 -8.60 3.54 0.28
CA ILE A 228 -7.46 2.82 -0.34
C ILE A 228 -6.17 3.17 0.41
N LEU A 229 -5.37 2.16 0.75
CA LEU A 229 -4.08 2.33 1.43
C LEU A 229 -2.90 1.91 0.53
N LYS A 230 -1.81 2.68 0.60
CA LYS A 230 -0.52 2.38 -0.04
C LYS A 230 0.21 1.33 0.78
N LEU A 231 0.64 0.22 0.18
CA LEU A 231 1.37 -0.89 0.84
C LEU A 231 2.79 -1.05 0.28
N PHE A 232 3.60 0.01 0.29
CA PHE A 232 4.98 0.00 -0.20
C PHE A 232 5.89 0.95 0.60
N ALA A 233 7.19 0.66 0.63
CA ALA A 233 8.16 1.26 1.57
C ALA A 233 8.61 2.71 1.28
N ARG A 234 8.03 3.40 0.30
CA ARG A 234 8.50 4.71 -0.17
C ARG A 234 8.11 5.82 0.82
N HIS A 235 9.07 6.24 1.65
CA HIS A 235 8.96 7.27 2.71
C HIS A 235 7.98 6.94 3.86
N ILE A 236 7.57 5.67 4.01
CA ILE A 236 6.72 5.22 5.12
C ILE A 236 7.41 4.06 5.85
N LYS A 237 7.86 4.29 7.10
CA LYS A 237 8.31 3.23 8.02
C LYS A 237 7.14 2.28 8.30
N VAL A 238 7.41 0.97 8.36
CA VAL A 238 6.33 -0.01 8.52
C VAL A 238 5.60 0.17 9.85
N GLU A 239 6.30 0.60 10.90
CA GLU A 239 5.74 0.86 12.23
C GLU A 239 4.66 1.97 12.18
N LYS A 240 4.89 3.07 11.45
CA LYS A 240 3.88 4.13 11.21
C LYS A 240 2.71 3.62 10.35
N GLN A 241 2.94 2.60 9.53
CA GLN A 241 1.92 1.96 8.68
C GLN A 241 1.03 0.98 9.45
N ILE A 242 1.60 0.25 10.41
CA ILE A 242 0.88 -0.59 11.39
C ILE A 242 -0.01 0.27 12.29
N GLN A 243 0.53 1.39 12.80
CA GLN A 243 -0.24 2.39 13.54
C GLN A 243 -1.38 3.00 12.70
N LEU A 244 -1.18 3.20 11.39
CA LEU A 244 -2.25 3.67 10.51
C LEU A 244 -3.35 2.60 10.33
N LEU A 245 -2.97 1.34 10.12
CA LEU A 245 -3.88 0.19 9.95
C LEU A 245 -4.71 -0.15 11.20
N SER A 246 -4.18 0.07 12.41
CA SER A 246 -4.93 -0.08 13.67
C SER A 246 -5.84 1.10 13.97
N ASN A 247 -5.53 2.30 13.46
CA ASN A 247 -6.39 3.48 13.65
C ASN A 247 -7.57 3.54 12.67
N ILE A 248 -7.39 3.19 11.39
CA ILE A 248 -8.44 3.34 10.36
C ILE A 248 -8.99 2.00 9.85
N VAL A 249 -10.29 1.97 9.54
CA VAL A 249 -10.87 0.93 8.68
C VAL A 249 -10.51 1.24 7.22
N ALA A 250 -9.53 0.52 6.69
CA ALA A 250 -9.14 0.56 5.28
C ALA A 250 -9.78 -0.62 4.52
N HIS A 251 -9.96 -0.50 3.21
CA HIS A 251 -10.78 -1.43 2.42
C HIS A 251 -10.00 -2.10 1.29
N ILE A 252 -9.14 -1.33 0.61
CA ILE A 252 -8.29 -1.80 -0.50
C ILE A 252 -6.84 -1.47 -0.16
N GLY A 253 -5.94 -2.44 -0.24
CA GLY A 253 -4.50 -2.23 -0.19
C GLY A 253 -3.87 -2.33 -1.57
N VAL A 254 -2.99 -1.42 -1.95
CA VAL A 254 -2.25 -1.48 -3.23
C VAL A 254 -0.77 -1.28 -2.98
N GLY A 255 0.06 -2.25 -3.38
CA GLY A 255 1.51 -2.14 -3.14
C GLY A 255 2.36 -3.30 -3.63
N THR A 256 3.52 -3.45 -3.00
CA THR A 256 4.59 -4.37 -3.40
C THR A 256 4.62 -5.60 -2.48
N PRO A 257 4.72 -6.85 -3.00
CA PRO A 257 4.63 -8.07 -2.20
C PRO A 257 5.44 -8.02 -0.90
N ALA A 258 6.73 -7.68 -0.97
CA ALA A 258 7.63 -7.59 0.19
C ALA A 258 7.07 -6.78 1.38
N ARG A 259 6.41 -5.63 1.14
CA ARG A 259 5.82 -4.81 2.22
C ARG A 259 4.46 -5.34 2.67
N ILE A 260 3.71 -6.03 1.80
CA ILE A 260 2.49 -6.71 2.23
C ILE A 260 2.87 -7.86 3.19
N THR A 261 3.87 -8.66 2.82
CA THR A 261 4.46 -9.71 3.66
C THR A 261 5.07 -9.14 4.96
N GLU A 262 5.85 -8.06 4.91
CA GLU A 262 6.41 -7.39 6.10
C GLU A 262 5.33 -6.92 7.08
N LEU A 263 4.17 -6.48 6.58
CA LEU A 263 3.03 -6.08 7.41
C LEU A 263 2.29 -7.28 8.02
N ILE A 264 2.18 -8.40 7.30
CA ILE A 264 1.58 -9.64 7.83
C ILE A 264 2.50 -10.23 8.91
N GLN A 265 3.81 -10.32 8.65
CA GLN A 265 4.82 -10.87 9.58
C GLN A 265 5.05 -10.03 10.86
N LYS A 266 4.53 -8.80 10.91
CA LYS A 266 4.57 -7.91 12.09
C LYS A 266 3.18 -7.74 12.73
N ASP A 267 2.23 -8.64 12.46
CA ASP A 267 0.83 -8.61 12.91
C ASP A 267 0.08 -7.30 12.60
N GLY A 268 0.59 -6.55 11.62
CA GLY A 268 0.07 -5.25 11.21
C GLY A 268 -1.06 -5.32 10.20
N LEU A 269 -1.09 -6.41 9.42
CA LEU A 269 -2.10 -6.70 8.41
C LEU A 269 -2.63 -8.13 8.62
N SER A 270 -3.82 -8.24 9.23
CA SER A 270 -4.58 -9.49 9.29
C SER A 270 -5.15 -9.84 7.91
N LEU A 271 -5.23 -11.14 7.63
CA LEU A 271 -5.85 -11.68 6.41
C LEU A 271 -7.33 -12.05 6.59
N GLU A 272 -7.89 -11.93 7.80
CA GLU A 272 -9.25 -12.34 8.17
C GLU A 272 -10.34 -11.80 7.23
N ALA A 273 -10.32 -10.51 6.93
CA ALA A 273 -11.31 -9.89 6.04
C ALA A 273 -10.91 -9.92 4.56
N VAL A 274 -9.72 -10.44 4.21
CA VAL A 274 -9.23 -10.51 2.83
C VAL A 274 -10.04 -11.56 2.07
N LYS A 275 -10.63 -11.12 0.96
CA LYS A 275 -11.44 -11.94 0.05
C LYS A 275 -10.87 -12.02 -1.34
N TYR A 276 -10.04 -11.05 -1.72
CA TYR A 276 -9.50 -10.92 -3.07
C TYR A 276 -8.03 -10.49 -3.02
N LEU A 277 -7.14 -11.32 -3.58
CA LEU A 277 -5.78 -10.93 -3.91
C LEU A 277 -5.67 -10.78 -5.44
N ILE A 278 -5.41 -9.56 -5.90
CA ILE A 278 -5.22 -9.26 -7.32
C ILE A 278 -3.73 -9.11 -7.60
N LEU A 279 -3.22 -9.91 -8.53
CA LEU A 279 -1.85 -9.81 -9.03
C LEU A 279 -1.86 -8.95 -10.30
N ASP A 280 -1.06 -7.89 -10.34
CA ASP A 280 -0.79 -7.06 -11.54
C ASP A 280 0.15 -7.83 -12.48
N TRP A 281 -0.41 -8.91 -13.05
CA TRP A 281 0.28 -10.02 -13.69
C TRP A 281 0.56 -9.74 -15.17
N ASN A 282 -0.39 -9.09 -15.85
CA ASN A 282 -0.31 -8.77 -17.27
C ASN A 282 0.57 -7.53 -17.54
N TRP A 283 0.74 -6.65 -16.55
CA TRP A 283 1.57 -5.46 -16.69
C TRP A 283 3.03 -5.82 -16.93
N ARG A 284 3.65 -5.14 -17.91
CA ARG A 284 5.06 -5.31 -18.27
C ARG A 284 5.84 -4.04 -17.98
N ASP A 285 7.04 -4.21 -17.42
CA ASP A 285 7.97 -3.11 -17.15
C ASP A 285 8.63 -2.55 -18.43
N GLN A 286 9.48 -1.54 -18.27
CA GLN A 286 10.28 -0.92 -19.34
C GLN A 286 11.24 -1.89 -20.07
N LYS A 287 11.39 -3.13 -19.59
CA LYS A 287 12.18 -4.23 -20.18
C LYS A 287 11.30 -5.38 -20.67
N CYS A 288 9.99 -5.13 -20.80
CA CYS A 288 8.93 -6.06 -21.19
C CYS A 288 8.69 -7.23 -20.23
N ARG A 289 9.12 -7.13 -18.96
CA ARG A 289 9.00 -8.17 -17.93
C ARG A 289 7.72 -8.01 -17.11
N ARG A 290 6.95 -9.08 -16.93
CA ARG A 290 5.85 -9.16 -15.93
C ARG A 290 6.41 -9.31 -14.52
N MET A 291 5.57 -9.20 -13.49
CA MET A 291 6.00 -9.34 -12.09
C MET A 291 6.71 -10.69 -11.78
N VAL A 292 6.34 -11.78 -12.47
CA VAL A 292 7.00 -13.09 -12.36
C VAL A 292 8.27 -13.25 -13.19
N ASP A 293 8.49 -12.37 -14.17
CA ASP A 293 9.69 -12.37 -15.02
C ASP A 293 10.84 -11.54 -14.39
N VAL A 294 10.62 -10.98 -13.19
CA VAL A 294 11.58 -10.22 -12.38
C VAL A 294 11.93 -11.05 -11.13
N PRO A 295 13.15 -11.62 -10.99
CA PRO A 295 13.48 -12.59 -9.94
C PRO A 295 13.20 -12.11 -8.51
N GLU A 296 13.52 -10.84 -8.23
CA GLU A 296 13.36 -10.22 -6.92
C GLU A 296 11.87 -10.09 -6.55
N VAL A 297 11.04 -9.66 -7.51
CA VAL A 297 9.58 -9.54 -7.33
C VAL A 297 8.93 -10.92 -7.28
N LYS A 298 9.41 -11.88 -8.06
CA LYS A 298 8.94 -13.28 -8.08
C LYS A 298 9.09 -13.94 -6.70
N VAL A 299 10.26 -13.82 -6.07
CA VAL A 299 10.52 -14.37 -4.73
C VAL A 299 9.59 -13.74 -3.70
N GLU A 300 9.45 -12.41 -3.70
CA GLU A 300 8.58 -11.71 -2.74
C GLU A 300 7.09 -11.96 -3.00
N MET A 301 6.69 -12.22 -4.25
CA MET A 301 5.33 -12.67 -4.59
C MET A 301 5.02 -14.04 -4.01
N PHE A 302 5.97 -15.00 -4.06
CA PHE A 302 5.75 -16.31 -3.45
C PHE A 302 5.71 -16.25 -1.94
N LYS A 303 6.58 -15.46 -1.28
CA LYS A 303 6.47 -15.21 0.16
C LYS A 303 5.10 -14.65 0.58
N LEU A 304 4.47 -13.80 -0.24
CA LEU A 304 3.12 -13.29 0.00
C LEU A 304 2.03 -14.37 -0.17
N LEU A 305 2.21 -15.30 -1.10
CA LEU A 305 1.29 -16.44 -1.27
C LEU A 305 1.43 -17.42 -0.09
N GLU A 306 2.67 -17.73 0.31
CA GLU A 306 2.98 -18.59 1.47
C GLU A 306 2.64 -17.95 2.83
N SER A 307 2.52 -16.62 2.94
CA SER A 307 2.19 -15.93 4.21
C SER A 307 0.70 -16.03 4.58
N GLY A 308 0.11 -17.23 4.48
CA GLY A 308 -1.27 -17.52 4.86
C GLY A 308 -2.33 -17.26 3.77
N ILE A 309 -1.95 -16.83 2.56
CA ILE A 309 -2.91 -16.67 1.45
C ILE A 309 -3.29 -18.04 0.86
N LEU A 310 -2.33 -18.92 0.57
CA LEU A 310 -2.61 -20.22 -0.08
C LEU A 310 -3.60 -21.11 0.70
N PRO A 311 -3.50 -21.28 2.04
CA PRO A 311 -4.53 -21.97 2.82
C PRO A 311 -5.91 -21.32 2.67
N ARG A 312 -5.99 -19.99 2.82
CA ARG A 312 -7.26 -19.24 2.68
C ARG A 312 -7.86 -19.32 1.27
N CYS A 313 -7.07 -19.62 0.25
CA CYS A 313 -7.57 -19.90 -1.09
C CYS A 313 -8.20 -21.30 -1.20
N ARG A 314 -7.52 -22.33 -0.68
CA ARG A 314 -8.05 -23.69 -0.59
C ARG A 314 -9.35 -23.76 0.25
N ASP A 315 -9.38 -23.02 1.35
CA ASP A 315 -10.54 -22.94 2.25
C ASP A 315 -11.70 -22.10 1.66
N GLY A 316 -11.51 -21.51 0.47
CA GLY A 316 -12.51 -20.73 -0.27
C GLY A 316 -12.72 -19.28 0.19
N ASP A 317 -12.00 -18.87 1.24
CA ASP A 317 -12.13 -17.60 1.95
C ASP A 317 -11.52 -16.41 1.18
N THR A 318 -10.45 -16.66 0.40
CA THR A 318 -9.74 -15.69 -0.44
C THR A 318 -9.65 -16.17 -1.89
N LYS A 319 -9.89 -15.31 -2.87
CA LYS A 319 -9.72 -15.63 -4.30
C LYS A 319 -8.62 -14.83 -4.98
N ILE A 320 -7.92 -15.45 -5.93
CA ILE A 320 -6.82 -14.83 -6.69
C ILE A 320 -7.32 -14.36 -8.06
N GLY A 321 -7.10 -13.09 -8.38
CA GLY A 321 -7.32 -12.52 -9.72
C GLY A 321 -6.01 -12.19 -10.42
N LEU A 322 -5.94 -12.46 -11.72
CA LEU A 322 -4.82 -12.05 -12.58
C LEU A 322 -5.29 -10.86 -13.43
N PHE A 323 -4.70 -9.68 -13.17
CA PHE A 323 -5.01 -8.41 -13.83
C PHE A 323 -3.96 -8.00 -14.87
#